data_AF-A0A7W7MQT7-F1
#
_entry.id   AF-A0A7W7MQT7-F1
#
_cell.length_a   1.000
_cell.length_b   1.000
_cell.length_c   1.000
_cell.angle_alpha   90.00
_cell.angle_beta   90.00
_cell.angle_gamma   90.00
#
_symmetry.space_group_name_H-M   'P 1'
#
loop_
_entity.id
_entity.type
_entity.pdbx_description
1 polymer ?
#
loop_
_entity_poly.entity_id
_entity_poly.type
_entity_poly.pdbx_seq_one_letter_code
_entity_poly.pdbx_strand_id
1 'polypeptide(L)'
;MSLIWATRGRTWGFRFLLDGGFEDPLPEYDSAFSGAGDGPEICRRVGDRVALRFPDPLGRKDVADRVIPHEFVVFGPLADGIDSVEDGLRLVWRQSQVADEFARVWELPKPPSAGG
;
A
#
# COMPACT_ATOMS: atom_id res chain seq x y z
N MET A 1 -14.12 1.09 -1.34
CA MET A 1 -13.11 0.45 -2.21
C MET A 1 -12.42 -0.58 -1.34
N SER A 2 -12.45 -1.85 -1.70
CA SER A 2 -11.85 -2.89 -0.86
C SER A 2 -10.40 -3.05 -1.27
N LEU A 3 -9.53 -2.22 -0.71
CA LEU A 3 -8.08 -2.39 -0.77
C LEU A 3 -7.49 -2.11 0.60
N ILE A 4 -6.53 -2.92 1.00
CA ILE A 4 -5.71 -2.65 2.18
C ILE A 4 -4.52 -1.85 1.70
N TRP A 5 -4.19 -0.79 2.43
CA TRP A 5 -3.00 0.01 2.17
C TRP A 5 -2.21 0.15 3.45
N ALA A 6 -0.98 -0.35 3.40
CA ALA A 6 -0.02 -0.25 4.47
C ALA A 6 1.22 0.51 3.98
N THR A 7 1.63 1.51 4.73
CA THR A 7 2.80 2.32 4.41
C THR A 7 3.36 2.95 5.68
N ARG A 8 4.37 3.80 5.55
CA ARG A 8 4.99 4.52 6.65
C ARG A 8 5.09 6.00 6.30
N GLY A 9 5.16 6.83 7.32
CA GLY A 9 5.38 8.26 7.14
C GLY A 9 6.84 8.62 7.13
N ARG A 10 7.07 9.94 7.11
CA ARG A 10 8.42 10.48 7.36
C ARG A 10 8.90 10.12 8.76
N THR A 11 8.07 10.40 9.76
CA THR A 11 8.43 10.31 11.19
C THR A 11 7.73 9.16 11.92
N TRP A 12 6.68 8.58 11.33
CA TRP A 12 5.93 7.46 11.89
C TRP A 12 6.22 6.15 11.14
N GLY A 13 6.17 5.05 11.88
CA GLY A 13 6.48 3.71 11.38
C GLY A 13 5.40 3.11 10.48
N PHE A 14 5.51 1.82 10.17
CA PHE A 14 4.58 1.14 9.28
C PHE A 14 3.17 1.03 9.89
N ARG A 15 2.14 1.44 9.17
CA ARG A 15 0.73 1.48 9.58
C ARG A 15 -0.21 1.24 8.40
N PHE A 16 -1.38 0.70 8.72
CA PHE A 16 -2.50 0.60 7.79
C PHE A 16 -3.20 1.96 7.70
N LEU A 17 -3.25 2.52 6.48
CA LEU A 17 -4.03 3.72 6.16
C LEU A 17 -5.42 3.38 5.66
N LEU A 18 -5.55 2.24 4.97
CA LEU A 18 -6.83 1.67 4.56
C LEU A 18 -6.86 0.20 4.99
N ASP A 19 -7.94 -0.21 5.62
CA ASP A 19 -8.18 -1.58 6.05
C ASP A 19 -9.00 -2.40 5.03
N GLY A 20 -9.49 -1.78 3.96
CA GLY A 20 -10.25 -2.46 2.91
C GLY A 20 -11.69 -2.87 3.30
N GLY A 21 -12.20 -2.37 4.43
CA GLY A 21 -13.49 -2.72 5.02
C GLY A 21 -13.44 -3.92 5.96
N PHE A 22 -12.26 -4.32 6.41
CA PHE A 22 -12.06 -5.43 7.34
C PHE A 22 -11.93 -4.92 8.77
N GLU A 23 -12.50 -5.66 9.73
CA GLU A 23 -12.31 -5.36 11.16
C GLU A 23 -10.84 -5.51 11.58
N ASP A 24 -10.13 -6.47 10.98
CA ASP A 24 -8.69 -6.63 11.11
C ASP A 24 -8.06 -6.92 9.73
N PRO A 25 -7.30 -5.96 9.15
CA PRO A 25 -6.67 -6.13 7.84
C PRO A 25 -5.39 -6.97 7.89
N LEU A 26 -4.83 -7.21 9.08
CA LEU A 26 -3.57 -7.93 9.26
C LEU A 26 -3.57 -9.36 8.67
N PRO A 27 -4.57 -10.24 8.91
CA PRO A 27 -4.58 -11.59 8.36
C PRO A 27 -4.66 -11.61 6.84
N GLU A 28 -5.44 -10.69 6.26
CA GLU A 28 -5.58 -10.57 4.81
C GLU A 28 -4.29 -10.05 4.17
N TYR A 29 -3.65 -9.09 4.83
CA TYR A 29 -2.33 -8.57 4.45
C TYR A 29 -1.25 -9.67 4.52
N ASP A 30 -1.14 -10.37 5.64
CA ASP A 30 -0.15 -11.43 5.86
C ASP A 30 -0.35 -12.55 4.83
N SER A 31 -1.58 -13.00 4.62
CA SER A 31 -1.86 -14.04 3.62
C SER A 31 -1.49 -13.63 2.20
N ALA A 32 -1.61 -12.34 1.85
CA ALA A 32 -1.28 -11.85 0.51
C ALA A 32 0.24 -11.69 0.32
N PHE A 33 0.94 -11.21 1.36
CA PHE A 33 2.40 -11.03 1.37
C PHE A 33 3.18 -12.27 1.81
N SER A 34 2.51 -13.35 2.23
CA SER A 34 3.17 -14.58 2.63
C SER A 34 3.97 -15.18 1.48
N GLY A 35 5.27 -15.37 1.71
CA GLY A 35 6.21 -15.82 0.66
C GLY A 35 6.48 -14.78 -0.42
N ALA A 36 6.07 -13.53 -0.23
CA ALA A 36 6.60 -12.40 -0.98
C ALA A 36 8.05 -12.15 -0.54
N GLY A 37 8.94 -11.90 -1.50
CA GLY A 37 10.34 -11.65 -1.18
C GLY A 37 10.55 -10.34 -0.40
N ASP A 38 11.80 -10.07 -0.04
CA ASP A 38 12.21 -8.78 0.55
C ASP A 38 12.52 -7.70 -0.53
N GLY A 39 12.05 -7.94 -1.76
CA GLY A 39 12.27 -7.03 -2.88
C GLY A 39 11.58 -5.68 -2.67
N PRO A 40 12.13 -4.59 -3.24
CA PRO A 40 11.52 -3.26 -3.20
C PRO A 40 10.22 -3.18 -4.01
N GLU A 41 10.06 -4.09 -4.97
CA GLU A 41 8.94 -4.17 -5.90
C GLU A 41 8.40 -5.60 -5.92
N ILE A 42 7.09 -5.73 -5.70
CA ILE A 42 6.41 -7.03 -5.69
C ILE A 42 5.07 -6.86 -6.37
N CYS A 43 4.77 -7.74 -7.31
CA CYS A 43 3.42 -7.97 -7.79
C CYS A 43 3.17 -9.47 -7.69
N ARG A 44 2.28 -9.87 -6.79
CA ARG A 44 1.93 -11.27 -6.58
C ARG A 44 0.44 -11.44 -6.52
N ARG A 45 -0.08 -12.26 -7.41
CA ARG A 45 -1.49 -12.66 -7.41
C ARG A 45 -1.69 -13.87 -6.50
N VAL A 46 -2.68 -13.79 -5.62
CA VAL A 46 -3.04 -14.85 -4.65
C VAL A 46 -4.56 -15.04 -4.72
N GLY A 47 -5.02 -15.92 -5.61
CA GLY A 47 -6.46 -16.08 -5.89
C GLY A 47 -7.06 -14.80 -6.46
N ASP A 48 -8.11 -14.29 -5.81
CA ASP A 48 -8.86 -13.09 -6.23
C ASP A 48 -8.28 -11.76 -5.71
N ARG A 49 -7.08 -11.79 -5.14
CA ARG A 49 -6.37 -10.60 -4.63
C ARG A 49 -4.94 -10.50 -5.17
N VAL A 50 -4.43 -9.28 -5.18
CA VAL A 50 -3.06 -8.98 -5.60
C VAL A 50 -2.33 -8.25 -4.47
N ALA A 51 -1.22 -8.83 -4.02
CA ALA A 51 -0.23 -8.17 -3.18
C ALA A 51 0.72 -7.35 -4.06
N LEU A 52 0.78 -6.06 -3.78
CA LEU A 52 1.49 -5.09 -4.57
C LEU A 52 2.39 -4.26 -3.64
N ARG A 53 3.69 -4.26 -3.91
CA ARG A 53 4.67 -3.41 -3.25
C ARG A 53 5.40 -2.59 -4.29
N PHE A 54 5.57 -1.31 -4.04
CA PHE A 54 6.44 -0.44 -4.83
C PHE A 54 6.97 0.72 -3.98
N PRO A 55 8.15 1.26 -4.31
CA PRO A 55 8.66 2.47 -3.66
C PRO A 55 7.77 3.69 -4.00
N ASP A 56 7.71 4.68 -3.10
CA ASP A 56 7.01 5.94 -3.34
C ASP A 56 7.48 6.54 -4.68
N PRO A 57 6.58 6.73 -5.65
CA PRO A 57 6.95 7.15 -7.00
C PRO A 57 7.34 8.64 -7.08
N LEU A 58 7.08 9.41 -6.03
CA LEU A 58 7.62 10.76 -5.85
C LEU A 58 8.95 10.74 -5.09
N GLY A 59 9.49 9.57 -4.77
CA GLY A 59 10.76 9.38 -4.08
C GLY A 59 10.74 9.90 -2.65
N ARG A 60 9.57 9.96 -2.00
CA ARG A 60 9.47 10.42 -0.60
C ARG A 60 10.22 9.48 0.33
N LYS A 61 10.92 10.06 1.30
CA LYS A 61 11.82 9.35 2.20
C LYS A 61 11.38 9.43 3.67
N ASP A 62 11.75 8.42 4.44
CA ASP A 62 11.65 8.44 5.90
C ASP A 62 12.82 9.21 6.54
N VAL A 63 12.78 9.44 7.86
CA VAL A 63 13.87 10.12 8.60
C VAL A 63 15.25 9.47 8.44
N ALA A 64 15.31 8.18 8.10
CA ALA A 64 16.54 7.46 7.80
C ALA A 64 16.99 7.55 6.32
N ASP A 65 16.42 8.47 5.55
CA ASP A 65 16.73 8.70 4.12
C ASP A 65 16.40 7.51 3.18
N ARG A 66 15.58 6.55 3.63
CA ARG A 66 15.12 5.46 2.77
C ARG A 66 13.82 5.84 2.08
N VAL A 67 13.67 5.44 0.82
CA VAL A 67 12.42 5.61 0.08
C VAL A 67 11.32 4.79 0.75
N ILE A 68 10.17 5.41 0.94
CA ILE A 68 9.05 4.78 1.61
C ILE A 68 8.43 3.72 0.69
N PRO A 69 8.28 2.47 1.15
CA PRO A 69 7.49 1.50 0.40
C PRO A 69 6.00 1.74 0.64
N HIS A 70 5.21 1.54 -0.42
CA HIS A 70 3.78 1.38 -0.32
C HIS A 70 3.41 -0.06 -0.61
N GLU A 71 2.63 -0.63 0.30
CA GLU A 71 2.16 -1.99 0.21
C GLU A 71 0.64 -1.98 0.15
N PHE A 72 0.12 -2.60 -0.90
CA PHE A 72 -1.30 -2.69 -1.16
C PHE A 72 -1.71 -4.14 -1.27
N VAL A 73 -2.86 -4.47 -0.70
CA VAL A 73 -3.59 -5.68 -1.06
C VAL A 73 -4.86 -5.24 -1.76
N VAL A 74 -4.92 -5.55 -3.04
CA VAL A 74 -6.03 -5.15 -3.91
C VAL A 74 -6.97 -6.33 -4.06
N PHE A 75 -8.27 -6.08 -3.95
CA PHE A 75 -9.31 -7.11 -4.04
C PHE A 75 -10.26 -6.87 -5.20
N GLY A 76 -10.92 -7.94 -5.64
CA GLY A 76 -12.04 -7.88 -6.59
C GLY A 76 -11.61 -7.42 -7.98
N PRO A 77 -12.47 -6.69 -8.72
CA PRO A 77 -12.23 -6.38 -10.14
C PRO A 77 -11.00 -5.49 -10.37
N LEU A 78 -10.54 -4.74 -9.36
CA LEU A 78 -9.32 -3.95 -9.47
C LEU A 78 -8.08 -4.84 -9.48
N ALA A 79 -8.10 -5.96 -8.76
CA ALA A 79 -7.03 -6.94 -8.75
C ALA A 79 -6.90 -7.65 -10.11
N ASP A 80 -7.99 -7.72 -10.89
CA ASP A 80 -7.98 -8.37 -12.20
C ASP A 80 -7.15 -7.62 -13.24
N GLY A 81 -7.13 -6.30 -13.14
CA GLY A 81 -6.33 -5.44 -14.02
C GLY A 81 -4.87 -5.27 -13.61
N ILE A 82 -4.42 -5.88 -12.49
CA ILE A 82 -3.04 -5.74 -12.00
C ILE A 82 -2.27 -7.03 -12.28
N ASP A 83 -1.47 -7.00 -13.36
CA ASP A 83 -0.56 -8.10 -13.69
C ASP A 83 0.89 -7.74 -13.33
N SER A 84 1.22 -6.44 -13.29
CA SER A 84 2.55 -5.94 -12.95
C SER A 84 2.52 -4.77 -11.95
N VAL A 85 3.70 -4.45 -11.42
CA VAL A 85 3.87 -3.28 -10.53
C VAL A 85 3.46 -1.99 -11.23
N GLU A 86 3.77 -1.86 -12.52
CA GLU A 86 3.36 -0.71 -13.34
C GLU A 86 1.83 -0.57 -13.44
N ASP A 87 1.10 -1.68 -13.58
CA ASP A 87 -0.37 -1.67 -13.59
C ASP A 87 -0.89 -1.25 -12.22
N GLY A 88 -0.33 -1.81 -11.17
CA GLY A 88 -0.64 -1.43 -9.80
C GLY A 88 -0.43 0.08 -9.53
N LEU A 89 0.67 0.64 -10.00
CA LEU A 89 0.94 2.07 -9.88
C LEU A 89 -0.05 2.90 -10.72
N ARG A 90 -0.41 2.46 -11.93
CA ARG A 90 -1.40 3.16 -12.76
C ARG A 90 -2.83 3.06 -12.23
N LEU A 91 -3.21 1.92 -11.67
CA LEU A 91 -4.57 1.61 -11.24
C LEU A 91 -4.84 1.97 -9.78
N VAL A 92 -3.83 1.93 -8.91
CA VAL A 92 -3.93 2.25 -7.48
C VAL A 92 -3.34 3.62 -7.19
N TRP A 93 -2.06 3.85 -7.51
CA TRP A 93 -1.38 5.08 -7.13
C TRP A 93 -1.88 6.32 -7.88
N ARG A 94 -2.13 6.22 -9.20
CA ARG A 94 -2.65 7.36 -9.97
C ARG A 94 -4.10 7.71 -9.64
N GLN A 95 -4.78 6.94 -8.79
CA GLN A 95 -6.05 7.39 -8.25
C GLN A 95 -5.80 8.60 -7.36
N SER A 96 -6.54 9.68 -7.62
CA SER A 96 -6.34 10.95 -6.91
C SER A 96 -6.50 10.82 -5.40
N GLN A 97 -7.17 9.77 -4.91
CA GLN A 97 -7.36 9.55 -3.48
C GLN A 97 -6.09 9.06 -2.78
N VAL A 98 -5.33 8.12 -3.36
CA VAL A 98 -4.17 7.52 -2.69
C VAL A 98 -2.99 8.49 -2.60
N ALA A 99 -2.62 9.09 -3.75
CA ALA A 99 -1.47 10.00 -3.79
C ALA A 99 -1.72 11.29 -3.00
N ASP A 100 -2.94 11.82 -3.02
CA ASP A 100 -3.31 13.04 -2.29
C ASP A 100 -3.45 12.77 -0.79
N GLU A 101 -4.07 11.65 -0.40
CA GLU A 101 -4.12 11.23 1.01
C GLU A 101 -2.70 11.05 1.56
N PHE A 102 -1.82 10.35 0.83
CA PHE A 102 -0.44 10.18 1.28
C PHE A 102 0.30 11.51 1.42
N ALA A 103 0.11 12.42 0.46
CA ALA A 103 0.73 13.75 0.51
C ALA A 103 0.33 14.53 1.77
N ARG A 104 -0.93 14.38 2.24
CA ARG A 104 -1.43 15.02 3.45
C ARG A 104 -0.88 14.40 4.73
N VAL A 105 -0.69 13.08 4.76
CA VAL A 105 -0.34 12.36 5.99
C VAL A 105 1.15 12.08 6.16
N TRP A 106 1.93 12.11 5.08
CA TRP A 106 3.36 11.77 5.08
C TRP A 106 4.18 12.66 6.02
N GLU A 107 3.92 13.97 6.04
CA GLU A 107 4.63 14.94 6.90
C GLU A 107 4.11 15.00 8.33
N LEU A 108 3.00 14.33 8.64
CA LEU A 108 2.45 14.37 9.99
C LEU A 108 3.42 13.73 10.98
N PRO A 109 3.48 14.23 12.22
CA PRO A 109 4.32 13.66 13.27
C PRO A 109 3.78 12.32 13.81
N LYS A 110 2.52 12.00 13.50
CA LYS A 110 1.82 10.80 13.95
C LYS A 110 1.03 10.22 12.78
N PRO A 111 0.84 8.88 12.74
CA PRO A 111 0.00 8.28 11.72
C PRO A 111 -1.43 8.80 11.87
N PRO A 112 -2.15 9.00 10.76
CA PRO A 112 -3.59 9.23 10.82
C PRO A 112 -4.27 8.00 11.43
N SER A 113 -5.39 8.20 12.11
CA SER A 113 -6.26 7.08 12.48
C SER A 113 -6.74 6.41 11.19
N ALA A 114 -6.67 5.08 11.10
CA ALA A 114 -7.21 4.35 9.96
C ALA A 114 -8.67 4.79 9.76
N GLY A 115 -8.96 5.41 8.61
CA GLY A 115 -10.28 5.89 8.27
C GLY A 115 -11.11 4.72 7.78
N GLY A 116 -12.15 4.37 8.53
CA GLY A 116 -13.14 3.36 8.12
C GLY A 116 -14.01 3.79 6.95
#